data_AF-A0A838DAQ1-F1
#
_entry.id   AF-A0A838DAQ1-F1
#
_cell.length_a   1.000
_cell.length_b   1.000
_cell.length_c   1.000
_cell.angle_alpha   90.00
_cell.angle_beta   90.00
_cell.angle_gamma   90.00
#
_symmetry.space_group_name_H-M   'P 1'
#
loop_
_entity.id
_entity.type
_entity.pdbx_description
1 polymer ?
#
loop_
_entity_poly.entity_id
_entity_poly.type
_entity_poly.pdbx_seq_one_letter_code
_entity_poly.pdbx_strand_id
1 'polypeptide(L)'
;MTVLNRLTKSLVIQGYLNGKSRDIIAQETGISLGSASNAIKEWKIQIGSLEAEEIREFAVLVKKSGISMEQCTQGFRMVQLLKKLGIEEKIEDENDQFIKEVISFIEIIYKQCKKLDVSPIIVPSWIKDLLDCYSNNADSIEKETKTFPNSNSNHSLNKISSHTNTEQPSSPSSSTSPIEFEIPYISQISDIITQKRKKCIQLKNYKLDLDDDINSLKLQKDNLNNSLNQIIQNENFVMTYLDWYYDLKKELEDTYDIIIEQDIQDFAKLISDFKKYGYEAIEIINEYNRVLSIRLEIETKEAEIKTIQNQKTILNNSVLFLESQANMHKQTLDIYSRLEPMKFGIKELQQLWLTILEIAKANNIPNDQAVFKFLKDIDEQYNRKLGLEGKVNEKRDELHKINIELTNSRQKLFLDPFVGSALYSLFQNGVSEPDIIGINQLALEFIHGNFEGKDNKEKENNTGKSRAEFWKSLIAEFKEYGGIQLAIKNQSEKLEKIKQEFNQINNQKQGFLGYCNLANSFLNEISNKISYCKGVIDYLNKEIYALSPLTIFVININSDRDKNEEK
;
A
#
# COMPACT_ATOMS: atom_id res chain seq x y z
N MET A 1 -23.69 -49.22 -9.37
CA MET A 1 -22.78 -48.74 -8.31
C MET A 1 -22.85 -49.72 -7.16
N THR A 2 -21.83 -50.57 -7.03
CA THR A 2 -21.73 -51.53 -5.93
C THR A 2 -21.41 -50.73 -4.65
N VAL A 3 -22.34 -50.70 -3.71
CA VAL A 3 -22.14 -50.04 -2.41
C VAL A 3 -21.04 -50.79 -1.68
N LEU A 4 -19.85 -50.19 -1.62
CA LEU A 4 -18.71 -50.80 -0.94
C LEU A 4 -19.04 -50.95 0.54
N ASN A 5 -18.86 -52.15 1.09
CA ASN A 5 -19.09 -52.43 2.51
C ASN A 5 -18.25 -51.46 3.38
N ARG A 6 -18.82 -50.97 4.48
CA ARG A 6 -18.19 -50.00 5.40
C ARG A 6 -16.83 -50.49 5.90
N LEU A 7 -16.69 -51.79 6.14
CA LEU A 7 -15.42 -52.42 6.54
C LEU A 7 -14.36 -52.30 5.43
N THR A 8 -14.72 -52.58 4.18
CA THR A 8 -13.82 -52.47 3.03
C THR A 8 -13.42 -51.01 2.78
N LYS A 9 -14.37 -50.05 2.90
CA LYS A 9 -14.03 -48.62 2.84
C LYS A 9 -13.01 -48.22 3.91
N SER A 10 -13.18 -48.70 5.15
CA SER A 10 -12.25 -48.45 6.25
C SER A 10 -10.85 -49.00 5.97
N LEU A 11 -10.75 -50.21 5.42
CA LEU A 11 -9.46 -50.81 5.05
C LEU A 11 -8.75 -50.03 3.93
N VAL A 12 -9.51 -49.53 2.95
CA VAL A 12 -8.98 -48.68 1.88
C VAL A 12 -8.43 -47.37 2.43
N ILE A 13 -9.18 -46.70 3.33
CA ILE A 13 -8.74 -45.46 3.97
C ILE A 13 -7.52 -45.71 4.86
N GLN A 14 -7.51 -46.81 5.63
CA GLN A 14 -6.37 -47.19 6.46
C GLN A 14 -5.12 -47.48 5.61
N GLY A 15 -5.28 -48.17 4.48
CA GLY A 15 -4.19 -48.38 3.51
C GLY A 15 -3.66 -47.06 2.94
N TYR A 16 -4.57 -46.13 2.64
CA TYR A 16 -4.24 -44.79 2.13
C TYR A 16 -3.43 -43.96 3.14
N LEU A 17 -3.89 -43.90 4.40
CA LEU A 17 -3.21 -43.23 5.52
C LEU A 17 -1.86 -43.88 5.86
N ASN A 18 -1.74 -45.19 5.62
CA ASN A 18 -0.47 -45.92 5.76
C ASN A 18 0.56 -45.61 4.66
N GLY A 19 0.24 -44.72 3.71
CA GLY A 19 1.12 -44.33 2.61
C GLY A 19 1.18 -45.33 1.46
N LYS A 20 0.31 -46.35 1.43
CA LYS A 20 0.31 -47.35 0.35
C LYS A 20 -0.22 -46.74 -0.95
N SER A 21 0.27 -47.22 -2.09
CA SER A 21 -0.26 -46.81 -3.39
C SER A 21 -1.66 -47.39 -3.60
N ARG A 22 -2.45 -46.76 -4.47
CA ARG A 22 -3.80 -47.23 -4.80
C ARG A 22 -3.81 -48.64 -5.37
N ASP A 23 -2.77 -49.01 -6.11
CA ASP A 23 -2.60 -50.35 -6.69
C ASP A 23 -2.41 -51.41 -5.59
N ILE A 24 -1.55 -51.10 -4.60
CA ILE A 24 -1.31 -51.99 -3.46
C ILE A 24 -2.58 -52.13 -2.61
N ILE A 25 -3.30 -51.03 -2.38
CA ILE A 25 -4.56 -51.06 -1.62
C ILE A 25 -5.62 -51.89 -2.35
N ALA A 26 -5.75 -51.73 -3.66
CA ALA A 26 -6.68 -52.51 -4.48
C ALA A 26 -6.35 -54.02 -4.42
N GLN A 27 -5.06 -54.36 -4.51
CA GLN A 27 -4.58 -55.74 -4.40
C GLN A 27 -4.83 -56.35 -3.01
N GLU A 28 -4.53 -55.61 -1.93
CA GLU A 28 -4.68 -56.09 -0.55
C GLU A 28 -6.15 -56.20 -0.11
N THR A 29 -7.02 -55.32 -0.61
CA THR A 29 -8.44 -55.32 -0.25
C THR A 29 -9.33 -56.10 -1.22
N GLY A 30 -8.77 -56.62 -2.32
CA GLY A 30 -9.48 -57.39 -3.33
C GLY A 30 -10.53 -56.58 -4.12
N ILE A 31 -10.37 -55.26 -4.21
CA ILE A 31 -11.29 -54.37 -4.92
C ILE A 31 -10.67 -53.82 -6.20
N SER A 32 -11.49 -53.33 -7.13
CA SER A 32 -10.98 -52.67 -8.33
C SER A 32 -10.26 -51.36 -8.01
N LEU A 33 -9.27 -51.00 -8.82
CA LEU A 33 -8.53 -49.73 -8.69
C LEU A 33 -9.47 -48.50 -8.72
N GLY A 34 -10.52 -48.56 -9.55
CA GLY A 34 -11.57 -47.53 -9.61
C GLY A 34 -12.39 -47.43 -8.32
N SER A 35 -12.70 -48.56 -7.69
CA SER A 35 -13.41 -48.61 -6.41
C SER A 35 -12.55 -48.04 -5.27
N ALA A 36 -11.25 -48.36 -5.22
CA ALA A 36 -10.31 -47.79 -4.25
C ALA A 36 -10.19 -46.26 -4.43
N SER A 37 -10.04 -45.80 -5.67
CA SER A 37 -9.92 -44.37 -5.99
C SER A 37 -11.19 -43.59 -5.62
N ASN A 38 -12.38 -44.14 -5.91
CA ASN A 38 -13.64 -43.51 -5.54
C ASN A 38 -13.84 -43.46 -4.03
N ALA A 39 -13.50 -44.51 -3.29
CA ALA A 39 -13.59 -44.51 -1.83
C ALA A 39 -12.66 -43.47 -1.18
N ILE A 40 -11.42 -43.34 -1.67
CA ILE A 40 -10.49 -42.29 -1.21
C ILE A 40 -11.03 -40.90 -1.56
N LYS A 41 -11.53 -40.71 -2.78
CA LYS A 41 -12.09 -39.42 -3.22
C LYS A 41 -13.30 -39.01 -2.39
N GLU A 42 -14.22 -39.94 -2.13
CA GLU A 42 -15.41 -39.72 -1.29
C GLU A 42 -15.00 -39.33 0.14
N TRP A 43 -14.01 -40.01 0.71
CA TRP A 43 -13.46 -39.68 2.02
C TRP A 43 -12.77 -38.31 2.06
N LYS A 44 -11.96 -37.98 1.04
CA LYS A 44 -11.35 -36.65 0.89
C LYS A 44 -12.38 -35.54 0.83
N ILE A 45 -13.51 -35.76 0.15
CA ILE A 45 -14.60 -34.78 0.08
C ILE A 45 -15.27 -34.59 1.44
N GLN A 46 -15.39 -35.66 2.25
CA GLN A 46 -16.02 -35.59 3.57
C GLN A 46 -15.19 -34.84 4.62
N ILE A 47 -13.85 -34.95 4.56
CA ILE A 47 -12.95 -34.32 5.54
C ILE A 47 -12.38 -32.98 5.04
N GLY A 48 -12.42 -32.75 3.73
CA GLY A 48 -11.74 -31.64 3.07
C GLY A 48 -10.47 -32.14 2.37
N SER A 49 -10.27 -31.74 1.11
CA SER A 49 -9.22 -32.32 0.26
C SER A 49 -7.81 -31.93 0.68
N LEU A 50 -7.66 -30.77 1.33
CA LEU A 50 -6.38 -30.26 1.85
C LEU A 50 -6.04 -31.01 3.15
N GLU A 51 -6.99 -31.04 4.07
CA GLU A 51 -6.90 -31.69 5.38
C GLU A 51 -6.61 -33.19 5.23
N ALA A 52 -7.24 -33.85 4.25
CA ALA A 52 -7.02 -35.26 3.99
C ALA A 52 -5.62 -35.60 3.47
N GLU A 53 -4.93 -34.67 2.81
CA GLU A 53 -3.53 -34.87 2.39
C GLU A 53 -2.56 -34.57 3.53
N GLU A 54 -2.82 -33.52 4.31
CA GLU A 54 -2.04 -33.19 5.53
C GLU A 54 -2.08 -34.34 6.55
N ILE A 55 -3.27 -34.90 6.80
CA ILE A 55 -3.43 -36.06 7.70
C ILE A 55 -2.65 -37.27 7.18
N ARG A 56 -2.62 -37.49 5.87
CA ARG A 56 -1.86 -38.59 5.27
C ARG A 56 -0.35 -38.35 5.40
N GLU A 57 0.11 -37.15 5.10
CA GLU A 57 1.51 -36.78 5.21
C GLU A 57 2.00 -36.94 6.66
N PHE A 58 1.22 -36.44 7.62
CA PHE A 58 1.46 -36.63 9.04
C PHE A 58 1.51 -38.12 9.42
N ALA A 59 0.53 -38.93 9.02
CA ALA A 59 0.50 -40.36 9.31
C ALA A 59 1.71 -41.11 8.73
N VAL A 60 2.16 -40.73 7.53
CA VAL A 60 3.36 -41.28 6.89
C VAL A 60 4.62 -40.86 7.63
N LEU A 61 4.71 -39.61 8.09
CA LEU A 61 5.84 -39.09 8.88
C LEU A 61 5.96 -39.81 10.22
N VAL A 62 4.86 -39.94 10.97
CA VAL A 62 4.81 -40.68 12.25
C VAL A 62 5.26 -42.12 12.08
N LYS A 63 4.85 -42.77 10.99
CA LYS A 63 5.26 -44.15 10.68
C LYS A 63 6.75 -44.24 10.31
N LYS A 64 7.27 -43.29 9.54
CA LYS A 64 8.69 -43.24 9.16
C LYS A 64 9.61 -42.97 10.35
N SER A 65 9.15 -42.19 11.32
CA SER A 65 9.92 -41.90 12.54
C SER A 65 9.92 -43.04 13.56
N GLY A 66 9.11 -44.09 13.35
CA GLY A 66 9.01 -45.23 14.27
C GLY A 66 8.30 -44.89 15.58
N ILE A 67 7.55 -43.78 15.61
CA ILE A 67 6.83 -43.29 16.79
C ILE A 67 5.39 -43.80 16.72
N SER A 68 4.82 -44.26 17.85
CA SER A 68 3.41 -44.63 17.91
C SER A 68 2.51 -43.39 17.99
N MET A 69 1.26 -43.50 17.54
CA MET A 69 0.29 -42.39 17.65
C MET A 69 0.06 -41.97 19.11
N GLU A 70 0.15 -42.92 20.04
CA GLU A 70 0.08 -42.66 21.49
C GLU A 70 1.27 -41.81 21.96
N GLN A 71 2.49 -42.17 21.52
CA GLN A 71 3.70 -41.40 21.82
C GLN A 71 3.65 -40.00 21.22
N CYS A 72 3.13 -39.86 19.99
CA CYS A 72 2.94 -38.56 19.36
C CYS A 72 1.93 -37.70 20.12
N THR A 73 0.83 -38.30 20.58
CA THR A 73 -0.19 -37.61 21.40
C THR A 73 0.39 -37.18 22.76
N GLN A 74 1.24 -38.01 23.37
CA GLN A 74 1.94 -37.67 24.61
C GLN A 74 2.95 -36.55 24.41
N GLY A 75 3.73 -36.58 23.32
CA GLY A 75 4.64 -35.50 22.93
C GLY A 75 3.89 -34.19 22.74
N PHE A 76 2.74 -34.21 22.05
CA PHE A 76 1.89 -33.03 21.88
C PHE A 76 1.36 -32.49 23.21
N ARG A 77 0.91 -33.37 24.13
CA ARG A 77 0.50 -32.96 25.49
C ARG A 77 1.64 -32.30 26.25
N MET A 78 2.86 -32.82 26.11
CA MET A 78 4.04 -32.25 26.74
C MET A 78 4.35 -30.86 26.18
N VAL A 79 4.30 -30.67 24.86
CA VAL A 79 4.44 -29.35 24.23
C VAL A 79 3.36 -28.38 24.71
N GLN A 80 2.10 -28.81 24.82
CA GLN A 80 1.02 -27.97 25.35
C GLN A 80 1.22 -27.59 26.82
N LEU A 81 1.78 -28.48 27.64
CA LEU A 81 2.15 -28.17 29.03
C LEU A 81 3.30 -27.16 29.06
N LEU A 82 4.32 -27.33 28.23
CA LEU A 82 5.43 -26.37 28.11
C LEU A 82 4.91 -25.00 27.67
N LYS A 83 4.01 -24.91 26.69
CA LYS A 83 3.35 -23.65 26.30
C LYS A 83 2.67 -22.95 27.46
N LYS A 84 1.99 -23.69 28.33
CA LYS A 84 1.36 -23.13 29.54
C LYS A 84 2.36 -22.56 30.55
N LEU A 85 3.63 -22.95 30.46
CA LEU A 85 4.72 -22.40 31.28
C LEU A 85 5.32 -21.12 30.73
N GLY A 86 4.67 -20.49 29.73
CA GLY A 86 5.19 -19.28 29.09
C GLY A 86 6.31 -19.56 28.10
N ILE A 87 6.54 -20.84 27.76
CA ILE A 87 7.36 -21.25 26.61
C ILE A 87 6.49 -21.06 25.36
N GLU A 88 6.21 -19.79 25.03
CA GLU A 88 5.44 -19.44 23.84
C GLU A 88 6.27 -19.69 22.58
N GLU A 89 5.72 -20.52 21.72
CA GLU A 89 6.21 -20.78 20.37
C GLU A 89 5.95 -19.52 19.54
N LYS A 90 6.93 -18.62 19.44
CA LYS A 90 6.96 -17.60 18.38
C LYS A 90 7.43 -18.28 17.10
N ILE A 91 6.58 -19.14 16.55
CA ILE A 91 6.85 -19.84 15.29
C ILE A 91 6.62 -18.86 14.14
N GLU A 92 7.59 -17.99 13.86
CA GLU A 92 7.63 -17.33 12.56
C GLU A 92 8.96 -17.54 11.83
N ASP A 93 10.03 -18.01 12.50
CA ASP A 93 11.32 -18.25 11.85
C ASP A 93 11.84 -19.69 12.08
N GLU A 94 12.14 -20.40 10.99
CA GLU A 94 12.72 -21.76 10.96
C GLU A 94 14.11 -21.88 11.63
N ASN A 95 14.65 -20.79 12.17
CA ASN A 95 15.98 -20.69 12.77
C ASN A 95 15.98 -20.52 14.30
N ASP A 96 14.86 -20.74 14.97
CA ASP A 96 14.79 -20.56 16.43
C ASP A 96 15.64 -21.59 17.18
N GLN A 97 16.81 -21.13 17.62
CA GLN A 97 17.75 -21.79 18.52
C GLN A 97 17.03 -22.34 19.77
N PHE A 98 16.01 -21.63 20.23
CA PHE A 98 15.16 -22.02 21.35
C PHE A 98 14.37 -23.32 21.10
N ILE A 99 13.82 -23.52 19.89
CA ILE A 99 13.13 -24.77 19.53
C ILE A 99 14.13 -25.94 19.53
N LYS A 100 15.36 -25.71 19.06
CA LYS A 100 16.42 -26.73 19.12
C LYS A 100 16.81 -27.06 20.57
N GLU A 101 16.85 -26.06 21.44
CA GLU A 101 17.14 -26.26 22.87
C GLU A 101 16.02 -27.05 23.56
N VAL A 102 14.75 -26.70 23.34
CA VAL A 102 13.61 -27.44 23.90
C VAL A 102 13.55 -28.86 23.35
N ILE A 103 13.78 -29.07 22.05
CA ILE A 103 13.86 -30.42 21.46
C ILE A 103 15.03 -31.20 22.06
N SER A 104 16.20 -30.58 22.22
CA SER A 104 17.37 -31.22 22.82
C SER A 104 17.11 -31.62 24.28
N PHE A 105 16.42 -30.78 25.05
CA PHE A 105 16.03 -31.05 26.43
C PHE A 105 15.07 -32.23 26.51
N ILE A 106 14.03 -32.25 25.67
CA ILE A 106 13.08 -33.36 25.57
C ILE A 106 13.78 -34.65 25.14
N GLU A 107 14.71 -34.59 24.18
CA GLU A 107 15.50 -35.74 23.77
C GLU A 107 16.39 -36.28 24.89
N ILE A 108 17.03 -35.40 25.67
CA ILE A 108 17.85 -35.78 26.82
C ILE A 108 16.99 -36.50 27.85
N ILE A 109 15.83 -35.94 28.22
CA ILE A 109 14.90 -36.57 29.16
C ILE A 109 14.45 -37.92 28.63
N TYR A 110 14.02 -38.00 27.36
CA TYR A 110 13.56 -39.24 26.77
C TYR A 110 14.67 -40.32 26.74
N LYS A 111 15.91 -39.95 26.38
CA LYS A 111 17.07 -40.85 26.39
C LYS A 111 17.41 -41.33 27.80
N GLN A 112 17.31 -40.46 28.81
CA GLN A 112 17.55 -40.84 30.21
C GLN A 112 16.43 -41.74 30.75
N CYS A 113 15.16 -41.45 30.44
CA CYS A 113 14.03 -42.31 30.78
C CYS A 113 14.20 -43.70 30.16
N LYS A 114 14.60 -43.78 28.88
CA LYS A 114 14.89 -45.05 28.21
C LYS A 114 16.06 -45.81 28.82
N LYS A 115 17.11 -45.11 29.30
CA LYS A 115 18.27 -45.72 29.97
C LYS A 115 17.91 -46.29 31.35
N LEU A 116 16.98 -45.66 32.06
CA LEU A 116 16.53 -46.05 33.39
C LEU A 116 15.30 -46.98 33.38
N ASP A 117 14.86 -47.43 32.19
CA ASP A 117 13.63 -48.21 31.97
C ASP A 117 12.36 -47.56 32.56
N VAL A 118 12.38 -46.22 32.66
CA VAL A 118 11.25 -45.42 33.11
C VAL A 118 10.38 -45.11 31.92
N SER A 119 9.12 -45.51 31.98
CA SER A 119 8.15 -45.19 30.93
C SER A 119 8.06 -43.67 30.73
N PRO A 120 8.35 -43.15 29.52
CA PRO A 120 8.27 -41.71 29.21
C PRO A 120 6.88 -41.10 29.48
N ILE A 121 5.86 -41.95 29.63
CA ILE A 121 4.48 -41.59 30.02
C ILE A 121 4.43 -40.90 31.39
N ILE A 122 5.38 -41.18 32.28
CA ILE A 122 5.42 -40.65 33.65
C ILE A 122 5.96 -39.21 33.68
N VAL A 123 6.78 -38.82 32.70
CA VAL A 123 7.44 -37.51 32.66
C VAL A 123 6.46 -36.34 32.66
N PRO A 124 5.39 -36.32 31.85
CA PRO A 124 4.37 -35.28 31.93
C PRO A 124 3.67 -35.22 33.29
N SER A 125 3.49 -36.36 33.96
CA SER A 125 2.92 -36.40 35.31
C SER A 125 3.88 -35.79 36.33
N TRP A 126 5.18 -36.08 36.25
CA TRP A 126 6.18 -35.45 37.12
C TRP A 126 6.29 -33.95 36.89
N ILE A 127 6.25 -33.49 35.64
CA ILE A 127 6.23 -32.05 35.34
C ILE A 127 4.98 -31.40 35.94
N LYS A 128 3.83 -32.07 35.84
CA LYS A 128 2.58 -31.61 36.44
C LYS A 128 2.62 -31.61 37.97
N ASP A 129 3.13 -32.66 38.61
CA ASP A 129 3.24 -32.76 40.06
C ASP A 129 4.19 -31.69 40.62
N LEU A 130 5.28 -31.40 39.90
CA LEU A 130 6.24 -30.35 40.24
C LEU A 130 5.59 -28.96 40.12
N LEU A 131 4.72 -28.77 39.13
CA LEU A 131 3.93 -27.54 38.97
C LEU A 131 2.88 -27.36 40.05
N ASP A 132 2.13 -28.40 40.36
CA ASP A 132 1.13 -28.39 41.43
C ASP A 132 1.84 -28.10 42.79
N CYS A 133 3.08 -28.59 42.97
CA CYS A 133 3.89 -28.28 44.15
C CYS A 133 4.39 -26.82 44.17
N TYR A 134 4.73 -26.23 43.02
CA TYR A 134 5.18 -24.84 42.92
C TYR A 134 4.03 -23.84 43.11
N SER A 135 2.87 -24.10 42.51
CA SER A 135 1.67 -23.25 42.65
C SER A 135 1.15 -23.20 44.08
N ASN A 136 1.28 -24.28 44.87
CA ASN A 136 0.89 -24.29 46.28
C ASN A 136 1.84 -23.49 47.20
N ASN A 137 3.07 -23.22 46.78
CA ASN A 137 4.04 -22.44 47.56
C ASN A 137 3.99 -20.93 47.25
N ALA A 138 3.41 -20.52 46.12
CA ALA A 138 3.31 -19.12 45.73
C ALA A 138 2.32 -18.31 46.59
N ASP A 139 1.26 -18.94 47.11
CA ASP A 139 0.27 -18.28 47.98
C ASP A 139 0.76 -18.04 49.42
N SER A 140 1.92 -18.60 49.80
CA SER A 140 2.43 -18.55 51.18
C SER A 140 3.53 -17.50 51.42
N ILE A 141 4.01 -16.79 50.39
CA ILE A 141 5.19 -15.91 50.50
C ILE A 141 4.85 -14.41 50.52
N GLU A 142 3.60 -14.00 50.25
CA GLU A 142 3.24 -12.56 50.18
C GLU A 142 2.72 -11.91 51.47
N LYS A 143 2.76 -12.58 52.63
CA LYS A 143 2.37 -11.95 53.90
C LYS A 143 3.27 -12.37 55.06
N GLU A 144 4.41 -11.71 55.21
CA GLU A 144 4.99 -11.45 56.55
C GLU A 144 6.11 -10.40 56.52
N THR A 145 5.72 -9.13 56.47
CA THR A 145 6.51 -8.06 57.11
C THR A 145 5.61 -7.31 58.09
N LYS A 146 5.78 -7.58 59.39
CA LYS A 146 5.92 -6.62 60.50
C LYS A 146 5.49 -7.22 61.85
N THR A 147 6.28 -6.85 62.86
CA THR A 147 5.99 -6.78 64.31
C THR A 147 6.02 -8.06 65.16
N PHE A 148 7.06 -8.16 66.02
CA PHE A 148 7.01 -8.74 67.37
C PHE A 148 5.85 -8.14 68.20
N PRO A 149 5.32 -8.75 69.29
CA PRO A 149 6.03 -9.62 70.27
C PRO A 149 5.21 -10.77 70.96
N ASN A 150 5.94 -11.54 71.79
CA ASN A 150 5.55 -12.13 73.09
C ASN A 150 4.48 -13.25 73.25
N SER A 151 4.91 -14.23 74.06
CA SER A 151 4.19 -14.91 75.16
C SER A 151 3.06 -15.92 74.90
N ASN A 152 3.37 -17.14 75.34
CA ASN A 152 2.55 -18.06 76.16
C ASN A 152 1.34 -18.80 75.57
N SER A 153 1.24 -20.03 76.11
CA SER A 153 0.02 -20.74 76.50
C SER A 153 -0.71 -21.57 75.46
N ASN A 154 -0.46 -22.87 75.57
CA ASN A 154 -1.42 -23.96 75.78
C ASN A 154 -2.59 -24.20 74.80
N HIS A 155 -2.76 -25.50 74.63
CA HIS A 155 -4.01 -26.27 74.63
C HIS A 155 -4.59 -26.75 73.30
N SER A 156 -4.62 -28.09 73.23
CA SER A 156 -5.78 -28.93 72.86
C SER A 156 -6.21 -29.01 71.39
N LEU A 157 -6.11 -30.20 70.79
CA LEU A 157 -7.15 -31.26 70.77
C LEU A 157 -6.66 -32.38 69.81
N ASN A 158 -6.53 -33.62 70.30
CA ASN A 158 -7.42 -34.78 70.05
C ASN A 158 -7.55 -35.17 68.56
N LYS A 159 -7.46 -36.43 68.12
CA LYS A 159 -8.01 -37.71 68.64
C LYS A 159 -7.39 -38.82 67.76
N ILE A 160 -7.05 -40.03 68.25
CA ILE A 160 -7.82 -41.30 68.22
C ILE A 160 -6.91 -42.32 68.95
N SER A 161 -7.20 -42.80 70.16
CA SER A 161 -8.08 -43.91 70.58
C SER A 161 -7.48 -45.33 70.40
N SER A 162 -7.20 -46.00 71.53
CA SER A 162 -7.37 -47.45 71.71
C SER A 162 -7.57 -47.78 73.19
N HIS A 163 -8.72 -48.38 73.49
CA HIS A 163 -9.18 -48.88 74.78
C HIS A 163 -8.43 -50.14 75.25
N THR A 164 -8.23 -50.28 76.56
CA THR A 164 -8.50 -51.55 77.28
C THR A 164 -8.98 -51.25 78.70
N ASN A 165 -10.17 -51.76 79.00
CA ASN A 165 -10.84 -51.71 80.30
C ASN A 165 -10.16 -52.61 81.34
N THR A 166 -10.22 -52.22 82.61
CA THR A 166 -10.10 -53.13 83.75
C THR A 166 -11.21 -52.76 84.72
N GLU A 167 -12.26 -53.59 84.80
CA GLU A 167 -13.24 -53.59 85.87
C GLU A 167 -12.94 -54.79 86.78
N GLN A 168 -12.71 -54.50 88.06
CA GLN A 168 -12.99 -55.43 89.16
C GLN A 168 -14.52 -55.60 89.29
N PRO A 169 -15.00 -56.65 89.97
CA PRO A 169 -15.47 -56.39 91.35
C PRO A 169 -15.39 -57.59 92.33
N SER A 170 -15.61 -57.24 93.60
CA SER A 170 -16.20 -58.02 94.71
C SER A 170 -15.31 -58.87 95.64
N SER A 171 -14.97 -58.25 96.77
CA SER A 171 -14.81 -58.80 98.14
C SER A 171 -16.20 -59.19 98.74
N PRO A 172 -16.37 -60.04 99.79
CA PRO A 172 -15.86 -59.78 101.16
C PRO A 172 -15.63 -60.98 102.15
N SER A 173 -14.96 -60.61 103.26
CA SER A 173 -15.15 -61.02 104.68
C SER A 173 -14.86 -62.44 105.24
N SER A 174 -13.99 -62.40 106.27
CA SER A 174 -14.03 -63.09 107.58
C SER A 174 -13.90 -64.62 107.71
N SER A 175 -12.83 -65.10 108.34
CA SER A 175 -12.87 -65.63 109.72
C SER A 175 -11.55 -66.27 110.16
N THR A 176 -11.32 -66.14 111.45
CA THR A 176 -10.26 -66.66 112.32
C THR A 176 -10.29 -68.19 112.43
N SER A 177 -9.14 -68.85 112.25
CA SER A 177 -8.67 -69.97 113.11
C SER A 177 -7.31 -70.51 112.63
N PRO A 178 -6.43 -70.97 113.54
CA PRO A 178 -5.13 -71.53 113.21
C PRO A 178 -5.33 -72.95 112.69
N ILE A 179 -4.88 -73.23 111.47
CA ILE A 179 -4.86 -74.59 110.94
C ILE A 179 -3.41 -74.99 110.73
N GLU A 180 -3.07 -76.01 111.49
CA GLU A 180 -1.88 -76.85 111.47
C GLU A 180 -1.20 -76.94 110.11
N PHE A 181 0.14 -76.90 110.14
CA PHE A 181 0.97 -77.48 109.09
C PHE A 181 0.64 -78.98 108.97
N GLU A 182 -0.41 -79.31 108.21
CA GLU A 182 -0.47 -80.60 107.54
C GLU A 182 0.63 -80.58 106.47
N ILE A 183 1.73 -81.25 106.81
CA ILE A 183 2.75 -81.66 105.85
C ILE A 183 1.99 -82.33 104.70
N PRO A 184 2.02 -81.77 103.47
CA PRO A 184 1.32 -82.40 102.36
C PRO A 184 1.90 -83.81 102.20
N TYR A 185 1.02 -84.80 102.03
CA TYR A 185 1.45 -86.16 101.69
C TYR A 185 2.52 -86.09 100.60
N ILE A 186 3.58 -86.90 100.70
CA ILE A 186 4.77 -86.89 99.81
C ILE A 186 4.42 -86.84 98.31
N SER A 187 3.22 -87.29 97.92
CA SER A 187 2.67 -87.17 96.57
C SER A 187 2.42 -85.72 96.09
N GLN A 188 1.98 -84.79 96.95
CA GLN A 188 1.66 -83.40 96.56
C GLN A 188 2.87 -82.44 96.59
N ILE A 189 3.89 -82.74 97.40
CA ILE A 189 5.17 -81.99 97.42
C ILE A 189 5.88 -82.15 96.07
N SER A 190 5.80 -83.33 95.44
CA SER A 190 6.32 -83.57 94.10
C SER A 190 5.71 -82.66 93.04
N ASP A 191 4.39 -82.46 93.10
CA ASP A 191 3.66 -81.62 92.13
C ASP A 191 3.98 -80.13 92.29
N ILE A 192 4.15 -79.67 93.54
CA ILE A 192 4.57 -78.30 93.82
C ILE A 192 6.02 -78.06 93.38
N ILE A 193 6.93 -79.01 93.65
CA ILE A 193 8.33 -78.91 93.21
C ILE A 193 8.42 -78.92 91.68
N THR A 194 7.63 -79.73 90.99
CA THR A 194 7.61 -79.76 89.52
C THR A 194 6.98 -78.51 88.92
N GLN A 195 5.93 -77.94 89.50
CA GLN A 195 5.39 -76.64 89.07
C GLN A 195 6.39 -75.49 89.29
N LYS A 196 7.04 -75.42 90.45
CA LYS A 196 8.07 -74.40 90.71
C LYS A 196 9.28 -74.56 89.79
N ARG A 197 9.70 -75.81 89.49
CA ARG A 197 10.73 -76.08 88.47
C ARG A 197 10.30 -75.60 87.09
N LYS A 198 9.06 -75.89 86.64
CA LYS A 198 8.54 -75.40 85.35
C LYS A 198 8.54 -73.87 85.28
N LYS A 199 8.10 -73.18 86.34
CA LYS A 199 8.12 -71.72 86.40
C LYS A 199 9.54 -71.15 86.41
N CYS A 200 10.48 -71.79 87.09
CA CYS A 200 11.90 -71.42 87.03
C CYS A 200 12.50 -71.59 85.63
N ILE A 201 12.13 -72.66 84.91
CA ILE A 201 12.56 -72.87 83.51
C ILE A 201 11.96 -71.79 82.60
N GLN A 202 10.67 -71.47 82.75
CA GLN A 202 10.02 -70.40 81.98
C GLN A 202 10.65 -69.03 82.23
N LEU A 203 10.94 -68.69 83.49
CA LEU A 203 11.60 -67.43 83.84
C LEU A 203 13.04 -67.38 83.32
N LYS A 204 13.75 -68.51 83.29
CA LYS A 204 15.09 -68.60 82.73
C LYS A 204 15.08 -68.40 81.21
N ASN A 205 14.10 -69.00 80.51
CA ASN A 205 13.93 -68.80 79.07
C ASN A 205 13.53 -67.35 78.76
N TYR A 206 12.59 -66.77 79.49
CA TYR A 206 12.20 -65.37 79.32
C TYR A 206 13.35 -64.39 79.58
N LYS A 207 14.24 -64.71 80.53
CA LYS A 207 15.46 -63.93 80.74
C LYS A 207 16.41 -64.02 79.54
N LEU A 208 16.56 -65.19 78.93
CA LEU A 208 17.36 -65.37 77.73
C LEU A 208 16.77 -64.61 76.54
N ASP A 209 15.46 -64.70 76.33
CA ASP A 209 14.76 -63.95 75.26
C ASP A 209 14.95 -62.43 75.44
N LEU A 210 14.86 -61.93 76.69
CA LEU A 210 15.13 -60.52 77.00
C LEU A 210 16.60 -60.13 76.76
N ASP A 211 17.56 -60.98 77.08
CA ASP A 211 18.98 -60.72 76.81
C ASP A 211 19.22 -60.69 75.29
N ASP A 212 18.57 -61.56 74.51
CA ASP A 212 18.63 -61.57 73.04
C ASP A 212 17.98 -60.31 72.44
N ASP A 213 16.84 -59.87 72.96
CA ASP A 213 16.18 -58.63 72.56
C ASP A 213 17.06 -57.41 72.85
N ILE A 214 17.67 -57.33 74.04
CA ILE A 214 18.60 -56.26 74.42
C ILE A 214 19.81 -56.23 73.46
N ASN A 215 20.35 -57.39 73.11
CA ASN A 215 21.47 -57.48 72.17
C ASN A 215 21.06 -57.05 70.76
N SER A 216 19.87 -57.45 70.30
CA SER A 216 19.35 -57.05 68.99
C SER A 216 19.10 -55.54 68.89
N LEU A 217 18.52 -54.92 69.93
CA LEU A 217 18.28 -53.49 70.02
C LEU A 217 19.59 -52.69 70.08
N LYS A 218 20.60 -53.23 70.77
CA LYS A 218 21.93 -52.62 70.82
C LYS A 218 22.59 -52.62 69.43
N LEU A 219 22.49 -53.73 68.70
CA LEU A 219 22.97 -53.84 67.33
C LEU A 219 22.24 -52.88 66.39
N GLN A 220 20.92 -52.74 66.52
CA GLN A 220 20.14 -51.78 65.74
C GLN A 220 20.54 -50.33 66.03
N LYS A 221 20.77 -49.99 67.31
CA LYS A 221 21.25 -48.67 67.71
C LYS A 221 22.61 -48.36 67.07
N ASP A 222 23.55 -49.30 67.11
CA ASP A 222 24.88 -49.11 66.54
C ASP A 222 24.82 -48.95 65.00
N ASN A 223 23.95 -49.71 64.33
CA ASN A 223 23.70 -49.57 62.89
C ASN A 223 23.10 -48.20 62.54
N LEU A 224 22.08 -47.74 63.28
CA LEU A 224 21.48 -46.42 63.07
C LEU A 224 22.51 -45.31 63.30
N ASN A 225 23.37 -45.45 64.30
CA ASN A 225 24.42 -44.47 64.57
C ASN A 225 25.46 -44.40 63.44
N ASN A 226 25.80 -45.55 62.84
CA ASN A 226 26.68 -45.60 61.66
C ASN A 226 26.03 -44.94 60.43
N SER A 227 24.75 -45.22 60.17
CA SER A 227 24.00 -44.56 59.10
C SER A 227 23.90 -43.05 59.31
N LEU A 228 23.67 -42.60 60.55
CA LEU A 228 23.64 -41.18 60.89
C LEU A 228 25.00 -40.52 60.61
N ASN A 229 26.10 -41.15 61.00
CA ASN A 229 27.44 -40.64 60.73
C ASN A 229 27.75 -40.55 59.23
N GLN A 230 27.29 -41.51 58.42
CA GLN A 230 27.42 -41.45 56.96
C GLN A 230 26.64 -40.29 56.35
N ILE A 231 25.42 -40.01 56.84
CA ILE A 231 24.61 -38.88 56.40
C ILE A 231 25.33 -37.56 56.73
N ILE A 232 25.86 -37.42 57.95
CA ILE A 232 26.61 -36.22 58.36
C ILE A 232 27.87 -36.02 57.49
N GLN A 233 28.58 -37.09 57.14
CA GLN A 233 29.74 -36.99 56.24
C GLN A 233 29.34 -36.55 54.84
N ASN A 234 28.24 -37.08 54.29
CA ASN A 234 27.73 -36.67 52.99
C ASN A 234 27.24 -35.22 53.00
N GLU A 235 26.58 -34.79 54.07
CA GLU A 235 26.16 -33.40 54.24
C GLU A 235 27.37 -32.45 54.24
N ASN A 236 28.43 -32.78 54.98
CA ASN A 236 29.67 -32.00 54.99
C ASN A 236 30.33 -31.95 53.60
N PHE A 237 30.30 -33.05 52.83
CA PHE A 237 30.80 -33.08 51.45
C PHE A 237 29.98 -32.18 50.52
N VAL A 238 28.66 -32.21 50.63
CA VAL A 238 27.77 -31.35 49.83
C VAL A 238 27.96 -29.89 50.20
N MET A 239 28.10 -29.56 51.48
CA MET A 239 28.34 -28.17 51.92
C MET A 239 29.68 -27.65 51.43
N THR A 240 30.76 -28.43 51.53
CA THR A 240 32.07 -28.03 50.99
C THR A 240 32.07 -27.84 49.47
N TYR A 241 31.31 -28.65 48.74
CA TYR A 241 31.14 -28.47 47.29
C TYR A 241 30.34 -27.20 46.95
N LEU A 242 29.29 -26.91 47.72
CA LEU A 242 28.50 -25.69 47.54
C LEU A 242 29.33 -24.43 47.84
N ASP A 243 30.10 -24.43 48.92
CA ASP A 243 31.01 -23.33 49.27
C ASP A 243 32.00 -23.07 48.13
N TRP A 244 32.65 -24.13 47.63
CA TRP A 244 33.56 -24.02 46.48
C TRP A 244 32.88 -23.46 45.23
N TYR A 245 31.65 -23.89 44.93
CA TYR A 245 30.89 -23.39 43.78
C TYR A 245 30.55 -21.90 43.92
N TYR A 246 30.14 -21.45 45.11
CA TYR A 246 29.85 -20.04 45.37
C TYR A 246 31.11 -19.17 45.30
N ASP A 247 32.24 -19.66 45.82
CA ASP A 247 33.53 -18.99 45.72
C ASP A 247 33.95 -18.85 44.25
N LEU A 248 33.85 -19.93 43.45
CA LEU A 248 34.14 -19.91 42.02
C LEU A 248 33.20 -18.96 41.26
N LYS A 249 31.91 -18.99 41.56
CA LYS A 249 30.92 -18.11 40.95
C LYS A 249 31.27 -16.65 41.22
N LYS A 250 31.58 -16.32 42.46
CA LYS A 250 31.95 -14.98 42.87
C LYS A 250 33.26 -14.53 42.23
N GLU A 251 34.26 -15.39 42.14
CA GLU A 251 35.54 -15.06 41.49
C GLU A 251 35.37 -14.76 40.00
N LEU A 252 34.54 -15.52 39.29
CA LEU A 252 34.25 -15.33 37.87
C LEU A 252 33.46 -14.04 37.60
N GLU A 253 32.51 -13.72 38.48
CA GLU A 253 31.72 -12.49 38.40
C GLU A 253 32.58 -11.25 38.75
N ASP A 254 33.29 -11.28 39.88
CA ASP A 254 34.06 -10.13 40.39
C ASP A 254 35.34 -9.84 39.57
N THR A 255 36.00 -10.87 39.03
CA THR A 255 37.34 -10.72 38.42
C THR A 255 37.29 -10.66 36.89
N TYR A 256 36.35 -11.36 36.26
CA TYR A 256 36.32 -11.57 34.82
C TYR A 256 35.02 -11.10 34.16
N ASP A 257 34.03 -10.62 34.93
CA ASP A 257 32.72 -10.16 34.45
C ASP A 257 31.98 -11.25 33.66
N ILE A 258 32.19 -12.52 34.04
CA ILE A 258 31.57 -13.68 33.39
C ILE A 258 30.38 -14.15 34.25
N ILE A 259 29.17 -14.04 33.70
CA ILE A 259 27.95 -14.49 34.38
C ILE A 259 27.71 -15.95 34.04
N ILE A 260 28.00 -16.85 34.98
CA ILE A 260 27.85 -18.30 34.79
C ILE A 260 26.43 -18.68 34.35
N GLU A 261 25.37 -17.98 34.77
CA GLU A 261 24.02 -18.32 34.31
C GLU A 261 23.77 -18.05 32.81
N GLN A 262 24.47 -17.11 32.20
CA GLN A 262 24.23 -16.69 30.80
C GLN A 262 25.28 -17.25 29.85
N ASP A 263 26.55 -17.24 30.26
CA ASP A 263 27.67 -17.50 29.37
C ASP A 263 28.20 -18.93 29.47
N ILE A 264 27.63 -19.81 30.31
CA ILE A 264 28.17 -21.15 30.54
C ILE A 264 28.28 -21.99 29.27
N GLN A 265 27.37 -21.81 28.31
CA GLN A 265 27.42 -22.55 27.04
C GLN A 265 28.57 -22.06 26.16
N ASP A 266 28.69 -20.74 26.00
CA ASP A 266 29.75 -20.14 25.19
C ASP A 266 31.12 -20.32 25.83
N PHE A 267 31.19 -20.23 27.16
CA PHE A 267 32.40 -20.50 27.94
C PHE A 267 32.80 -21.98 27.89
N ALA A 268 31.84 -22.91 28.03
CA ALA A 268 32.13 -24.34 27.88
C ALA A 268 32.60 -24.67 26.46
N LYS A 269 32.00 -24.03 25.45
CA LYS A 269 32.40 -24.18 24.04
C LYS A 269 33.81 -23.62 23.83
N LEU A 270 34.11 -22.43 24.36
CA LEU A 270 35.43 -21.81 24.34
C LEU A 270 36.49 -22.71 24.99
N ILE A 271 36.21 -23.26 26.17
CA ILE A 271 37.09 -24.22 26.86
C ILE A 271 37.27 -25.50 26.03
N SER A 272 36.21 -25.99 25.39
CA SER A 272 36.28 -27.17 24.51
C SER A 272 37.09 -26.91 23.23
N ASP A 273 37.04 -25.69 22.71
CA ASP A 273 37.82 -25.27 21.56
C ASP A 273 39.29 -25.06 21.95
N PHE A 274 39.56 -24.48 23.12
CA PHE A 274 40.91 -24.34 23.67
C PHE A 274 41.55 -25.69 24.03
N LYS A 275 40.74 -26.69 24.39
CA LYS A 275 41.20 -28.08 24.58
C LYS A 275 41.86 -28.66 23.33
N LYS A 276 41.42 -28.26 22.12
CA LYS A 276 42.01 -28.72 20.85
C LYS A 276 43.44 -28.20 20.65
N TYR A 277 43.78 -27.08 21.29
CA TYR A 277 45.09 -26.43 21.24
C TYR A 277 45.93 -26.66 22.51
N GLY A 278 45.57 -27.67 23.32
CA GLY A 278 46.32 -27.99 24.54
C GLY A 278 46.33 -26.90 25.61
N TYR A 279 45.43 -25.91 25.51
CA TYR A 279 45.45 -24.68 26.33
C TYR A 279 46.74 -23.86 26.19
N GLU A 280 47.48 -24.01 25.09
CA GLU A 280 48.67 -23.21 24.81
C GLU A 280 48.28 -21.80 24.34
N ALA A 281 48.58 -20.81 25.18
CA ALA A 281 48.20 -19.42 24.94
C ALA A 281 48.70 -18.86 23.60
N ILE A 282 49.91 -19.26 23.18
CA ILE A 282 50.53 -18.77 21.93
C ILE A 282 49.75 -19.29 20.71
N GLU A 283 49.35 -20.56 20.70
CA GLU A 283 48.59 -21.14 19.59
C GLU A 283 47.18 -20.53 19.49
N ILE A 284 46.52 -20.34 20.63
CA ILE A 284 45.19 -19.71 20.70
C ILE A 284 45.25 -18.27 20.17
N ILE A 285 46.25 -17.49 20.58
CA ILE A 285 46.44 -16.11 20.11
C ILE A 285 46.73 -16.07 18.60
N ASN A 286 47.52 -17.01 18.07
CA ASN A 286 47.82 -17.07 16.64
C ASN A 286 46.58 -17.37 15.80
N GLU A 287 45.73 -18.32 16.22
CA GLU A 287 44.46 -18.57 15.55
C GLU A 287 43.50 -17.39 15.65
N TYR A 288 43.42 -16.73 16.82
CA TYR A 288 42.61 -15.53 16.96
C TYR A 288 43.06 -14.40 16.03
N ASN A 289 44.38 -14.18 15.91
CA ASN A 289 44.94 -13.22 14.96
C ASN A 289 44.65 -13.61 13.50
N ARG A 290 44.65 -14.90 13.18
CA ARG A 290 44.26 -15.40 11.84
C ARG A 290 42.79 -15.10 11.56
N VAL A 291 41.91 -15.35 12.51
CA VAL A 291 40.47 -15.05 12.40
C VAL A 291 40.24 -13.54 12.23
N LEU A 292 40.95 -12.70 13.00
CA LEU A 292 40.91 -11.25 12.84
C LEU A 292 41.37 -10.80 11.45
N SER A 293 42.48 -11.35 10.95
CA SER A 293 42.97 -11.05 9.61
C SER A 293 41.96 -11.39 8.52
N ILE A 294 41.32 -12.56 8.63
CA ILE A 294 40.27 -12.98 7.68
C ILE A 294 39.05 -12.07 7.78
N ARG A 295 38.65 -11.68 8.99
CA ARG A 295 37.52 -10.75 9.19
C ARG A 295 37.79 -9.39 8.51
N LEU A 296 38.99 -8.84 8.68
CA LEU A 296 39.39 -7.60 8.00
C LEU A 296 39.37 -7.77 6.47
N GLU A 297 39.86 -8.90 5.96
CA GLU A 297 39.82 -9.18 4.52
C GLU A 297 38.37 -9.24 3.99
N ILE A 298 37.46 -9.91 4.72
CA ILE A 298 36.03 -9.95 4.39
C ILE A 298 35.45 -8.54 4.34
N GLU A 299 35.69 -7.71 5.35
CA GLU A 299 35.20 -6.33 5.39
C GLU A 299 35.71 -5.50 4.19
N THR A 300 36.99 -5.66 3.82
CA THR A 300 37.54 -4.98 2.63
C THR A 300 36.89 -5.46 1.34
N LYS A 301 36.65 -6.77 1.20
CA LYS A 301 35.98 -7.34 0.02
C LYS A 301 34.51 -6.95 -0.07
N GLU A 302 33.80 -6.85 1.05
CA GLU A 302 32.44 -6.33 1.08
C GLU A 302 32.38 -4.86 0.65
N ALA A 303 33.35 -4.05 1.07
CA ALA A 303 33.48 -2.66 0.61
C ALA A 303 33.75 -2.59 -0.90
N GLU A 304 34.66 -3.42 -1.43
CA GLU A 304 34.92 -3.53 -2.88
C GLU A 304 33.64 -3.91 -3.64
N ILE A 305 32.90 -4.93 -3.19
CA ILE A 305 31.63 -5.36 -3.80
C ILE A 305 30.62 -4.21 -3.84
N LYS A 306 30.45 -3.47 -2.73
CA LYS A 306 29.56 -2.30 -2.68
C LYS A 306 29.96 -1.24 -3.71
N THR A 307 31.26 -0.96 -3.86
CA THR A 307 31.74 0.01 -4.86
C THR A 307 31.45 -0.44 -6.30
N ILE A 308 31.71 -1.71 -6.62
CA ILE A 308 31.43 -2.29 -7.95
C ILE A 308 29.92 -2.27 -8.24
N GLN A 309 29.10 -2.56 -7.23
CA GLN A 309 27.65 -2.55 -7.37
C GLN A 309 27.12 -1.14 -7.64
N ASN A 310 27.68 -0.13 -6.98
CA ASN A 310 27.40 1.28 -7.29
C ASN A 310 27.85 1.69 -8.69
N GLN A 311 29.02 1.23 -9.14
CA GLN A 311 29.46 1.47 -10.52
C GLN A 311 28.51 0.82 -11.53
N LYS A 312 28.05 -0.40 -11.26
CA LYS A 312 27.07 -1.10 -12.10
C LYS A 312 25.74 -0.35 -12.19
N THR A 313 25.22 0.20 -11.09
CA THR A 313 23.97 0.97 -11.12
C THR A 313 24.12 2.27 -11.92
N ILE A 314 25.24 2.98 -11.74
CA ILE A 314 25.56 4.19 -12.53
C ILE A 314 25.63 3.85 -14.02
N LEU A 315 26.33 2.76 -14.38
CA LEU A 315 26.48 2.34 -15.77
C LEU A 315 25.14 1.88 -16.37
N ASN A 316 24.30 1.20 -15.58
CA ASN A 316 22.98 0.79 -16.06
C ASN A 316 22.07 2.01 -16.32
N ASN A 317 22.14 3.02 -15.47
CA ASN A 317 21.40 4.27 -15.67
C ASN A 317 21.88 5.03 -16.91
N SER A 318 23.19 5.03 -17.18
CA SER A 318 23.73 5.66 -18.39
C SER A 318 23.31 4.91 -19.66
N VAL A 319 23.27 3.57 -19.62
CA VAL A 319 22.74 2.75 -20.72
C VAL A 319 21.27 3.08 -20.99
N LEU A 320 20.42 3.14 -19.97
CA LEU A 320 19.00 3.50 -20.12
C LEU A 320 18.82 4.91 -20.72
N PHE A 321 19.64 5.86 -20.29
CA PHE A 321 19.63 7.22 -20.85
C PHE A 321 20.02 7.24 -22.32
N LEU A 322 21.09 6.52 -22.69
CA LEU A 322 21.54 6.41 -24.08
C LEU A 322 20.52 5.68 -24.96
N GLU A 323 19.84 4.66 -24.43
CA GLU A 323 18.78 3.94 -25.13
C GLU A 323 17.57 4.84 -25.39
N SER A 324 17.19 5.67 -24.41
CA SER A 324 16.15 6.70 -24.59
C SER A 324 16.52 7.69 -25.70
N GLN A 325 17.77 8.19 -25.71
CA GLN A 325 18.24 9.06 -26.79
C GLN A 325 18.24 8.36 -28.15
N ALA A 326 18.73 7.12 -28.21
CA ALA A 326 18.74 6.32 -29.44
C ALA A 326 17.31 6.14 -29.98
N ASN A 327 16.34 5.89 -29.12
CA ASN A 327 14.93 5.80 -29.49
C ASN A 327 14.37 7.12 -30.01
N MET A 328 14.70 8.26 -29.39
CA MET A 328 14.31 9.57 -29.92
C MET A 328 14.90 9.84 -31.31
N HIS A 329 16.18 9.53 -31.49
CA HIS A 329 16.83 9.66 -32.79
C HIS A 329 16.24 8.71 -33.83
N LYS A 330 15.88 7.48 -33.44
CA LYS A 330 15.19 6.52 -34.31
C LYS A 330 13.82 7.03 -34.75
N GLN A 331 13.00 7.56 -33.84
CA GLN A 331 11.72 8.17 -34.19
C GLN A 331 11.91 9.36 -35.14
N THR A 332 12.91 10.20 -34.87
CA THR A 332 13.26 11.33 -35.73
C THR A 332 13.67 10.84 -37.13
N LEU A 333 14.49 9.79 -37.20
CA LEU A 333 14.93 9.19 -38.46
C LEU A 333 13.78 8.53 -39.23
N ASP A 334 12.86 7.88 -38.53
CA ASP A 334 11.65 7.29 -39.14
C ASP A 334 10.76 8.38 -39.75
N ILE A 335 10.64 9.54 -39.09
CA ILE A 335 9.92 10.70 -39.63
C ILE A 335 10.64 11.23 -40.88
N TYR A 336 11.97 11.42 -40.83
CA TYR A 336 12.73 11.86 -42.00
C TYR A 336 12.64 10.86 -43.17
N SER A 337 12.70 9.56 -42.88
CA SER A 337 12.57 8.49 -43.89
C SER A 337 11.18 8.49 -44.55
N ARG A 338 10.15 9.03 -43.88
CA ARG A 338 8.82 9.24 -44.47
C ARG A 338 8.73 10.55 -45.27
N LEU A 339 9.46 11.60 -44.87
CA LEU A 339 9.48 12.90 -45.55
C LEU A 339 10.32 12.90 -46.84
N GLU A 340 11.41 12.12 -46.87
CA GLU A 340 12.29 11.98 -48.03
C GLU A 340 11.57 11.54 -49.32
N PRO A 341 10.75 10.46 -49.35
CA PRO A 341 9.99 10.09 -50.54
C PRO A 341 8.93 11.12 -50.93
N MET A 342 8.48 11.98 -50.00
CA MET A 342 7.59 13.11 -50.28
C MET A 342 8.33 14.34 -50.85
N LYS A 343 9.64 14.22 -51.10
CA LYS A 343 10.55 15.30 -51.56
C LYS A 343 10.71 16.46 -50.56
N PHE A 344 10.34 16.25 -49.29
CA PHE A 344 10.64 17.19 -48.21
C PHE A 344 11.99 16.83 -47.59
N GLY A 345 13.07 17.09 -48.33
CA GLY A 345 14.42 16.98 -47.79
C GLY A 345 14.74 18.11 -46.80
N ILE A 346 15.87 17.97 -46.11
CA ILE A 346 16.33 18.96 -45.11
C ILE A 346 16.54 20.34 -45.76
N LYS A 347 17.03 20.38 -47.00
CA LYS A 347 17.27 21.63 -47.73
C LYS A 347 15.96 22.35 -48.05
N GLU A 348 14.97 21.60 -48.49
CA GLU A 348 13.63 22.09 -48.86
C GLU A 348 12.86 22.56 -47.63
N LEU A 349 12.95 21.82 -46.50
CA LEU A 349 12.41 22.24 -45.21
C LEU A 349 13.06 23.52 -44.68
N GLN A 350 14.39 23.63 -44.82
CA GLN A 350 15.11 24.83 -44.44
C GLN A 350 14.72 26.04 -45.28
N GLN A 351 14.59 25.86 -46.61
CA GLN A 351 14.10 26.90 -47.50
C GLN A 351 12.68 27.34 -47.13
N LEU A 352 11.78 26.38 -46.90
CA LEU A 352 10.40 26.67 -46.48
C LEU A 352 10.37 27.47 -45.17
N TRP A 353 11.15 27.05 -44.17
CA TRP A 353 11.23 27.74 -42.90
C TRP A 353 11.76 29.17 -43.04
N LEU A 354 12.80 29.39 -43.85
CA LEU A 354 13.33 30.72 -44.14
C LEU A 354 12.29 31.60 -44.85
N THR A 355 11.60 31.06 -45.85
CA THR A 355 10.53 31.80 -46.55
C THR A 355 9.38 32.17 -45.62
N ILE A 356 8.95 31.26 -44.74
CA ILE A 356 7.92 31.55 -43.73
C ILE A 356 8.37 32.67 -42.80
N LEU A 357 9.63 32.65 -42.35
CA LEU A 357 10.17 33.70 -41.49
C LEU A 357 10.30 35.05 -42.20
N GLU A 358 10.73 35.08 -43.45
CA GLU A 358 10.80 36.31 -44.25
C GLU A 358 9.40 36.92 -44.43
N ILE A 359 8.40 36.10 -44.75
CA ILE A 359 7.00 36.53 -44.86
C ILE A 359 6.46 37.00 -43.50
N ALA A 360 6.77 36.30 -42.41
CA ALA A 360 6.36 36.69 -41.07
C ALA A 360 6.96 38.04 -40.68
N LYS A 361 8.26 38.24 -40.93
CA LYS A 361 8.95 39.50 -40.69
C LYS A 361 8.37 40.64 -41.52
N ALA A 362 8.09 40.41 -42.81
CA ALA A 362 7.46 41.41 -43.67
C ALA A 362 6.06 41.82 -43.19
N ASN A 363 5.36 40.91 -42.48
CA ASN A 363 4.00 41.12 -41.97
C ASN A 363 3.95 41.39 -40.45
N ASN A 364 5.08 41.65 -39.79
CA ASN A 364 5.19 41.88 -38.34
C ASN A 364 4.57 40.76 -37.47
N ILE A 365 4.69 39.51 -37.91
CA ILE A 365 4.25 38.32 -37.17
C ILE A 365 5.43 37.80 -36.33
N PRO A 366 5.22 37.47 -35.04
CA PRO A 366 6.24 36.85 -34.19
C PRO A 366 6.76 35.51 -34.77
N ASN A 367 8.08 35.29 -34.70
CA ASN A 367 8.75 34.13 -35.29
C ASN A 367 8.25 32.78 -34.72
N ASP A 368 7.86 32.76 -33.45
CA ASP A 368 7.27 31.60 -32.75
C ASP A 368 5.88 31.22 -33.28
N GLN A 369 5.14 32.18 -33.83
CA GLN A 369 3.78 31.97 -34.36
C GLN A 369 3.74 31.89 -35.89
N ALA A 370 4.86 32.21 -36.56
CA ALA A 370 4.96 32.28 -38.01
C ALA A 370 4.54 30.98 -38.71
N VAL A 371 5.08 29.84 -38.25
CA VAL A 371 4.79 28.52 -38.84
C VAL A 371 3.34 28.12 -38.61
N PHE A 372 2.82 28.34 -37.39
CA PHE A 372 1.44 28.00 -37.06
C PHE A 372 0.44 28.81 -37.88
N LYS A 373 0.67 30.13 -38.00
CA LYS A 373 -0.18 31.01 -38.81
C LYS A 373 -0.12 30.64 -40.29
N PHE A 374 1.07 30.32 -40.80
CA PHE A 374 1.23 29.85 -42.19
C PHE A 374 0.43 28.58 -42.49
N LEU A 375 0.51 27.56 -41.61
CA LEU A 375 -0.26 26.32 -41.79
C LEU A 375 -1.78 26.58 -41.72
N LYS A 376 -2.21 27.43 -40.78
CA LYS A 376 -3.62 27.83 -40.67
C LYS A 376 -4.11 28.58 -41.92
N ASP A 377 -3.28 29.48 -42.47
CA ASP A 377 -3.59 30.21 -43.69
C ASP A 377 -3.68 29.26 -44.90
N ILE A 378 -2.84 28.22 -44.96
CA ILE A 378 -2.99 27.16 -45.97
C ILE A 378 -4.34 26.46 -45.79
N ASP A 379 -4.67 25.97 -44.59
CA ASP A 379 -5.92 25.23 -44.37
C ASP A 379 -7.17 26.06 -44.73
N GLU A 380 -7.19 27.35 -44.37
CA GLU A 380 -8.35 28.21 -44.57
C GLU A 380 -8.45 28.80 -45.99
N GLN A 381 -7.32 29.16 -46.60
CA GLN A 381 -7.30 29.94 -47.84
C GLN A 381 -6.92 29.14 -49.08
N TYR A 382 -6.22 27.99 -48.93
CA TYR A 382 -5.74 27.22 -50.08
C TYR A 382 -6.89 26.76 -50.98
N ASN A 383 -7.93 26.16 -50.39
CA ASN A 383 -9.10 25.68 -51.15
C ASN A 383 -9.87 26.84 -51.81
N ARG A 384 -9.98 27.99 -51.14
CA ARG A 384 -10.63 29.17 -51.73
C ARG A 384 -9.84 29.72 -52.90
N LYS A 385 -8.51 29.77 -52.80
CA LYS A 385 -7.63 30.28 -53.85
C LYS A 385 -7.58 29.34 -55.07
N LEU A 386 -7.53 28.02 -54.84
CA LEU A 386 -7.63 27.03 -55.92
C LEU A 386 -8.98 27.12 -56.65
N GLY A 387 -10.07 27.27 -55.89
CA GLY A 387 -11.40 27.49 -56.47
C GLY A 387 -11.53 28.79 -57.27
N LEU A 388 -10.82 29.85 -56.86
CA LEU A 388 -10.74 31.11 -57.61
C LEU A 388 -9.97 30.94 -58.92
N GLU A 389 -8.87 30.18 -58.93
CA GLU A 389 -8.13 29.90 -60.16
C GLU A 389 -8.98 29.11 -61.17
N GLY A 390 -9.76 28.14 -60.70
CA GLY A 390 -10.77 27.45 -61.50
C GLY A 390 -11.80 28.42 -62.10
N LYS A 391 -12.37 29.31 -61.28
CA LYS A 391 -13.32 30.34 -61.75
C LYS A 391 -12.69 31.35 -62.71
N VAL A 392 -11.44 31.73 -62.51
CA VAL A 392 -10.71 32.64 -63.39
C VAL A 392 -10.49 31.98 -64.75
N ASN A 393 -10.12 30.71 -64.79
CA ASN A 393 -9.97 29.97 -66.03
C ASN A 393 -11.32 29.78 -66.73
N GLU A 394 -12.38 29.43 -66.01
CA GLU A 394 -13.74 29.35 -66.55
C GLU A 394 -14.20 30.68 -67.15
N LYS A 395 -13.97 31.80 -66.45
CA LYS A 395 -14.30 33.14 -66.97
C LYS A 395 -13.42 33.55 -68.16
N ARG A 396 -12.15 33.13 -68.20
CA ARG A 396 -11.28 33.34 -69.36
C ARG A 396 -11.79 32.55 -70.57
N ASP A 397 -12.28 31.33 -70.36
CA ASP A 397 -12.87 30.51 -71.42
C ASP A 397 -14.21 31.08 -71.90
N GLU A 398 -15.07 31.54 -71.00
CA GLU A 398 -16.30 32.27 -71.34
C GLU A 398 -15.99 33.54 -72.15
N LEU A 399 -15.01 34.33 -71.72
CA LEU A 399 -14.56 35.53 -72.44
C LEU A 399 -14.08 35.16 -73.85
N HIS A 400 -13.32 34.07 -73.98
CA HIS A 400 -12.86 33.61 -75.29
C HIS A 400 -14.04 33.17 -76.18
N LYS A 401 -15.06 32.50 -75.63
CA LYS A 401 -16.28 32.13 -76.37
C LYS A 401 -17.06 33.37 -76.82
N ILE A 402 -17.30 34.32 -75.92
CA ILE A 402 -17.98 35.59 -76.23
C ILE A 402 -17.20 36.35 -77.31
N ASN A 403 -15.87 36.39 -77.24
CA ASN A 403 -15.06 37.08 -78.24
C ASN A 403 -15.16 36.42 -79.63
N ILE A 404 -15.22 35.08 -79.68
CA ILE A 404 -15.51 34.35 -80.93
C ILE A 404 -16.91 34.70 -81.45
N GLU A 405 -17.94 34.65 -80.61
CA GLU A 405 -19.32 34.97 -80.99
C GLU A 405 -19.48 36.41 -81.46
N LEU A 406 -18.80 37.35 -80.80
CA LEU A 406 -18.79 38.76 -81.14
C LEU A 406 -18.07 38.99 -82.48
N THR A 407 -16.96 38.30 -82.73
CA THR A 407 -16.27 38.32 -84.03
C THR A 407 -17.17 37.77 -85.14
N ASN A 408 -17.87 36.66 -84.89
CA ASN A 408 -18.84 36.10 -85.83
C ASN A 408 -20.03 37.04 -86.09
N SER A 409 -20.52 37.72 -85.05
CA SER A 409 -21.61 38.69 -85.15
C SER A 409 -21.19 39.94 -85.92
N ARG A 410 -19.95 40.43 -85.71
CA ARG A 410 -19.34 41.49 -86.50
C ARG A 410 -19.26 41.12 -87.98
N GLN A 411 -18.84 39.91 -88.30
CA GLN A 411 -18.81 39.41 -89.68
C GLN A 411 -20.22 39.36 -90.29
N LYS A 412 -21.23 38.90 -89.54
CA LYS A 412 -22.63 38.90 -90.02
C LYS A 412 -23.17 40.31 -90.27
N LEU A 413 -22.92 41.26 -89.37
CA LEU A 413 -23.33 42.66 -89.52
C LEU A 413 -22.65 43.32 -90.72
N PHE A 414 -21.39 42.99 -90.98
CA PHE A 414 -20.65 43.49 -92.14
C PHE A 414 -21.17 42.91 -93.46
N LEU A 415 -21.70 41.69 -93.45
CA LEU A 415 -22.29 41.02 -94.61
C LEU A 415 -23.75 41.45 -94.89
N ASP A 416 -24.39 42.18 -93.97
CA ASP A 416 -25.74 42.74 -94.20
C ASP A 416 -25.66 43.87 -95.25
N PRO A 417 -26.41 43.80 -96.37
CA PRO A 417 -26.32 44.76 -97.46
C PRO A 417 -26.59 46.22 -97.05
N PHE A 418 -27.48 46.45 -96.06
CA PHE A 418 -27.86 47.80 -95.64
C PHE A 418 -27.01 48.28 -94.47
N VAL A 419 -26.76 47.42 -93.48
CA VAL A 419 -26.00 47.80 -92.29
C VAL A 419 -24.50 47.78 -92.55
N GLY A 420 -23.99 46.80 -93.29
CA GLY A 420 -22.58 46.69 -93.67
C GLY A 420 -22.11 47.84 -94.56
N SER A 421 -22.94 48.27 -95.53
CA SER A 421 -22.62 49.43 -96.39
C SER A 421 -22.61 50.75 -95.60
N ALA A 422 -23.54 50.93 -94.66
CA ALA A 422 -23.56 52.08 -93.76
C ALA A 422 -22.35 52.07 -92.81
N LEU A 423 -22.04 50.94 -92.17
CA LEU A 423 -20.87 50.78 -91.29
C LEU A 423 -19.56 51.00 -92.06
N TYR A 424 -19.44 50.45 -93.26
CA TYR A 424 -18.28 50.66 -94.12
C TYR A 424 -18.10 52.14 -94.47
N SER A 425 -19.19 52.86 -94.78
CA SER A 425 -19.13 54.30 -95.01
C SER A 425 -18.71 55.09 -93.77
N LEU A 426 -19.15 54.67 -92.57
CA LEU A 426 -18.78 55.30 -91.30
C LEU A 426 -17.30 55.06 -90.97
N PHE A 427 -16.81 53.82 -91.14
CA PHE A 427 -15.40 53.49 -90.98
C PHE A 427 -14.50 54.24 -91.99
N GLN A 428 -14.92 54.34 -93.25
CA GLN A 428 -14.23 55.15 -94.27
C GLN A 428 -14.21 56.64 -93.92
N ASN A 429 -15.22 57.13 -93.21
CA ASN A 429 -15.28 58.50 -92.68
C ASN A 429 -14.52 58.68 -91.35
N GLY A 430 -13.81 57.65 -90.88
CA GLY A 430 -12.94 57.70 -89.70
C GLY A 430 -13.68 57.52 -88.37
N VAL A 431 -14.92 57.04 -88.37
CA VAL A 431 -15.69 56.72 -87.16
C VAL A 431 -15.36 55.29 -86.74
N SER A 432 -14.75 55.11 -85.58
CA SER A 432 -14.41 53.78 -85.06
C SER A 432 -15.61 53.10 -84.39
N GLU A 433 -15.57 51.78 -84.22
CA GLU A 433 -16.64 51.02 -83.56
C GLU A 433 -16.91 51.52 -82.12
N PRO A 434 -15.88 51.85 -81.30
CA PRO A 434 -16.07 52.55 -80.04
C PRO A 434 -16.80 53.89 -80.15
N ASP A 435 -16.59 54.65 -81.23
CA ASP A 435 -17.24 55.95 -81.41
C ASP A 435 -18.74 55.79 -81.71
N ILE A 436 -19.11 54.77 -82.51
CA ILE A 436 -20.53 54.44 -82.80
C ILE A 436 -21.24 53.98 -81.52
N ILE A 437 -20.59 53.11 -80.74
CA ILE A 437 -21.13 52.65 -79.46
C ILE A 437 -21.22 53.81 -78.46
N GLY A 438 -20.20 54.66 -78.38
CA GLY A 438 -20.16 55.83 -77.51
C GLY A 438 -21.25 56.85 -77.82
N ILE A 439 -21.52 57.09 -79.11
CA ILE A 439 -22.62 57.97 -79.54
C ILE A 439 -23.99 57.36 -79.18
N ASN A 440 -24.16 56.04 -79.34
CA ASN A 440 -25.41 55.37 -78.97
C ASN A 440 -25.63 55.33 -77.45
N GLN A 441 -24.57 55.11 -76.65
CA GLN A 441 -24.64 55.21 -75.19
C GLN A 441 -24.97 56.64 -74.73
N LEU A 442 -24.33 57.66 -75.31
CA LEU A 442 -24.68 59.06 -75.05
C LEU A 442 -26.14 59.35 -75.39
N ALA A 443 -26.62 58.90 -76.55
CA ALA A 443 -28.02 59.07 -76.95
C ALA A 443 -28.98 58.37 -75.98
N LEU A 444 -28.65 57.16 -75.52
CA LEU A 444 -29.46 56.41 -74.55
C LEU A 444 -29.41 57.03 -73.15
N GLU A 445 -28.26 57.52 -72.69
CA GLU A 445 -28.10 58.23 -71.42
C GLU A 445 -28.86 59.56 -71.42
N PHE A 446 -28.91 60.26 -72.56
CA PHE A 446 -29.76 61.43 -72.76
C PHE A 446 -31.26 61.10 -72.67
N ILE A 447 -31.69 59.94 -73.16
CA ILE A 447 -33.08 59.50 -73.10
C ILE A 447 -33.48 59.05 -71.68
N HIS A 448 -32.56 58.48 -70.91
CA HIS A 448 -32.86 57.88 -69.59
C HIS A 448 -32.42 58.72 -68.38
N GLY A 449 -31.81 59.89 -68.57
CA GLY A 449 -31.54 60.87 -67.51
C GLY A 449 -30.49 60.47 -66.46
N ASN A 450 -29.65 59.48 -66.74
CA ASN A 450 -28.66 58.91 -65.82
C ASN A 450 -27.21 59.22 -66.27
N PHE A 451 -26.90 60.49 -66.46
CA PHE A 451 -25.53 60.91 -66.75
C PHE A 451 -24.72 60.94 -65.46
N GLU A 452 -23.60 60.22 -65.36
CA GLU A 452 -22.61 60.31 -64.27
C GLU A 452 -21.25 60.77 -64.83
N GLY A 453 -21.02 62.09 -64.81
CA GLY A 453 -19.75 62.67 -65.24
C GLY A 453 -18.67 62.52 -64.18
N LYS A 454 -17.69 61.64 -64.39
CA LYS A 454 -16.41 61.69 -63.68
C LYS A 454 -15.50 62.70 -64.37
N ASP A 455 -15.10 63.72 -63.62
CA ASP A 455 -14.07 64.68 -64.00
C ASP A 455 -12.73 63.99 -64.22
N ASN A 456 -12.21 64.07 -65.44
CA ASN A 456 -10.78 63.92 -65.69
C ASN A 456 -10.34 65.02 -66.65
N LYS A 457 -9.62 65.98 -66.08
CA LYS A 457 -8.92 67.04 -66.81
C LYS A 457 -7.59 66.49 -67.30
N GLU A 458 -7.46 66.24 -68.60
CA GLU A 458 -6.16 66.28 -69.25
C GLU A 458 -6.28 67.12 -70.52
N LYS A 459 -5.50 68.21 -70.53
CA LYS A 459 -5.34 69.13 -71.64
C LYS A 459 -4.29 68.55 -72.57
N GLU A 460 -4.62 68.39 -73.84
CA GLU A 460 -3.62 68.41 -74.90
C GLU A 460 -4.05 69.35 -76.02
N ASN A 461 -3.21 70.35 -76.22
CA ASN A 461 -3.20 71.22 -77.38
C ASN A 461 -2.58 70.42 -78.53
N ASN A 462 -3.22 70.39 -79.69
CA ASN A 462 -2.53 70.72 -80.94
C ASN A 462 -3.47 70.85 -82.14
N THR A 463 -3.05 71.76 -82.99
CA THR A 463 -3.64 72.19 -84.26
C THR A 463 -3.42 71.16 -85.35
N GLY A 464 -4.51 70.61 -85.90
CA GLY A 464 -4.49 69.81 -87.13
C GLY A 464 -5.73 68.93 -87.25
N LYS A 465 -6.89 69.52 -87.57
CA LYS A 465 -8.22 68.86 -87.58
C LYS A 465 -8.22 67.53 -88.34
N SER A 466 -8.05 66.43 -87.61
CA SER A 466 -8.49 65.10 -88.03
C SER A 466 -9.97 64.93 -87.68
N ARG A 467 -10.79 64.36 -88.57
CA ARG A 467 -12.23 64.18 -88.35
C ARG A 467 -12.55 63.36 -87.09
N ALA A 468 -11.62 62.54 -86.59
CA ALA A 468 -11.76 61.82 -85.32
C ALA A 468 -11.70 62.76 -84.10
N GLU A 469 -10.95 63.86 -84.16
CA GLU A 469 -10.88 64.86 -83.08
C GLU A 469 -12.16 65.71 -83.00
N PHE A 470 -12.83 65.92 -84.14
CA PHE A 470 -14.13 66.60 -84.18
C PHE A 470 -15.20 65.84 -83.39
N TRP A 471 -15.28 64.52 -83.57
CA TRP A 471 -16.21 63.69 -82.80
C TRP A 471 -15.86 63.62 -81.31
N LYS A 472 -14.57 63.55 -80.97
CA LYS A 472 -14.12 63.66 -79.57
C LYS A 472 -14.48 65.00 -78.93
N SER A 473 -14.37 66.10 -79.67
CA SER A 473 -14.74 67.44 -79.22
C SER A 473 -16.26 67.59 -79.03
N LEU A 474 -17.06 67.06 -79.95
CA LEU A 474 -18.52 67.08 -79.85
C LEU A 474 -19.02 66.26 -78.64
N ILE A 475 -18.43 65.07 -78.43
CA ILE A 475 -18.68 64.22 -77.26
C ILE A 475 -18.27 64.93 -75.95
N ALA A 476 -17.20 65.73 -75.98
CA ALA A 476 -16.77 66.52 -74.82
C ALA A 476 -17.73 67.68 -74.49
N GLU A 477 -18.25 68.39 -75.49
CA GLU A 477 -19.29 69.42 -75.28
C GLU A 477 -20.57 68.82 -74.70
N PHE A 478 -21.03 67.67 -75.20
CA PHE A 478 -22.20 66.99 -74.63
C PHE A 478 -21.96 66.50 -73.19
N LYS A 479 -20.73 66.12 -72.83
CA LYS A 479 -20.35 65.81 -71.44
C LYS A 479 -20.38 67.04 -70.52
N GLU A 480 -20.04 68.22 -71.03
CA GLU A 480 -20.04 69.47 -70.26
C GLU A 480 -21.47 69.88 -69.84
N TYR A 481 -22.44 69.73 -70.76
CA TYR A 481 -23.86 69.95 -70.45
C TYR A 481 -24.42 68.92 -69.46
N GLY A 482 -23.98 67.66 -69.54
CA GLY A 482 -24.31 66.63 -68.54
C GLY A 482 -23.73 66.91 -67.15
N GLY A 483 -22.57 67.57 -67.07
CA GLY A 483 -21.94 67.98 -65.81
C GLY A 483 -22.75 68.99 -65.00
N ILE A 484 -23.48 69.90 -65.67
CA ILE A 484 -24.33 70.90 -65.00
C ILE A 484 -25.55 70.23 -64.35
N GLN A 485 -26.18 69.28 -65.03
CA GLN A 485 -27.31 68.54 -64.48
C GLN A 485 -26.89 67.57 -63.36
N LEU A 486 -25.68 67.02 -63.46
CA LEU A 486 -25.05 66.23 -62.40
C LEU A 486 -24.80 67.05 -61.13
N ALA A 487 -24.32 68.29 -61.27
CA ALA A 487 -24.08 69.17 -60.14
C ALA A 487 -25.36 69.45 -59.35
N ILE A 488 -26.50 69.59 -60.03
CA ILE A 488 -27.82 69.75 -59.42
C ILE A 488 -28.23 68.47 -58.65
N LYS A 489 -28.08 67.30 -59.26
CA LYS A 489 -28.42 66.01 -58.62
C LYS A 489 -27.54 65.73 -57.39
N ASN A 490 -26.23 65.96 -57.51
CA ASN A 490 -25.27 65.73 -56.44
C ASN A 490 -25.48 66.69 -55.25
N GLN A 491 -25.89 67.94 -55.51
CA GLN A 491 -26.33 68.83 -54.43
C GLN A 491 -27.64 68.36 -53.78
N SER A 492 -28.59 67.83 -54.55
CA SER A 492 -29.83 67.27 -53.99
C SER A 492 -29.59 66.04 -53.11
N GLU A 493 -28.66 65.15 -53.49
CA GLU A 493 -28.26 63.99 -52.68
C GLU A 493 -27.52 64.37 -51.39
N LYS A 494 -26.67 65.42 -51.44
CA LYS A 494 -26.05 65.96 -50.23
C LYS A 494 -27.11 66.53 -49.28
N LEU A 495 -28.14 67.19 -49.81
CA LEU A 495 -29.24 67.72 -49.02
C LEU A 495 -30.10 66.61 -48.38
N GLU A 496 -30.32 65.51 -49.10
CA GLU A 496 -30.95 64.27 -48.59
C GLU A 496 -30.12 63.64 -47.46
N LYS A 497 -28.79 63.49 -47.63
CA LYS A 497 -27.90 62.95 -46.58
C LYS A 497 -27.91 63.81 -45.31
N ILE A 498 -27.83 65.13 -45.46
CA ILE A 498 -27.91 66.05 -44.31
C ILE A 498 -29.26 65.93 -43.61
N LYS A 499 -30.37 65.77 -44.34
CA LYS A 499 -31.69 65.49 -43.74
C LYS A 499 -31.72 64.17 -42.98
N GLN A 500 -31.10 63.12 -43.52
CA GLN A 500 -31.04 61.81 -42.85
C GLN A 500 -30.19 61.87 -41.57
N GLU A 501 -29.03 62.51 -41.60
CA GLU A 501 -28.18 62.73 -40.42
C GLU A 501 -28.90 63.57 -39.37
N PHE A 502 -29.59 64.64 -39.79
CA PHE A 502 -30.41 65.45 -38.89
C PHE A 502 -31.51 64.62 -38.20
N ASN A 503 -32.20 63.75 -38.96
CA ASN A 503 -33.21 62.86 -38.40
C ASN A 503 -32.62 61.81 -37.45
N GLN A 504 -31.44 61.26 -37.75
CA GLN A 504 -30.73 60.35 -36.84
C GLN A 504 -30.33 61.04 -35.53
N ILE A 505 -29.76 62.24 -35.60
CA ILE A 505 -29.40 63.04 -34.43
C ILE A 505 -30.66 63.38 -33.62
N ASN A 506 -31.76 63.73 -34.27
CA ASN A 506 -33.02 64.01 -33.58
C ASN A 506 -33.60 62.77 -32.89
N ASN A 507 -33.50 61.60 -33.51
CA ASN A 507 -33.89 60.32 -32.90
C ASN A 507 -33.00 59.96 -31.71
N GLN A 508 -31.68 60.16 -31.83
CA GLN A 508 -30.75 59.99 -30.71
C GLN A 508 -31.08 60.93 -29.55
N LYS A 509 -31.41 62.20 -29.85
CA LYS A 509 -31.86 63.18 -28.85
C LYS A 509 -33.12 62.72 -28.13
N GLN A 510 -34.11 62.20 -28.85
CA GLN A 510 -35.34 61.63 -28.25
C GLN A 510 -35.05 60.41 -27.37
N GLY A 511 -34.15 59.53 -27.82
CA GLY A 511 -33.67 58.39 -27.03
C GLY A 511 -33.00 58.85 -25.73
N PHE A 512 -32.14 59.87 -25.80
CA PHE A 512 -31.49 60.46 -24.63
C PHE A 512 -32.50 61.09 -23.67
N LEU A 513 -33.53 61.77 -24.19
CA LEU A 513 -34.63 62.31 -23.39
C LEU A 513 -35.40 61.22 -22.64
N GLY A 514 -35.60 60.07 -23.29
CA GLY A 514 -36.18 58.87 -22.68
C GLY A 514 -35.35 58.35 -21.51
N TYR A 515 -34.02 58.25 -21.67
CA TYR A 515 -33.12 57.87 -20.58
C TYR A 515 -33.12 58.87 -19.42
N CYS A 516 -33.16 60.18 -19.69
CA CYS A 516 -33.28 61.20 -18.65
C CYS A 516 -34.60 61.07 -17.88
N ASN A 517 -35.71 60.78 -18.57
CA ASN A 517 -37.01 60.54 -17.91
C ASN A 517 -36.99 59.27 -17.05
N LEU A 518 -36.35 58.21 -17.53
CA LEU A 518 -36.16 56.98 -16.76
C LEU A 518 -35.32 57.23 -15.51
N ALA A 519 -34.20 57.95 -15.64
CA ALA A 519 -33.35 58.34 -14.50
C ALA A 519 -34.14 59.17 -13.46
N ASN A 520 -34.99 60.09 -13.91
CA ASN A 520 -35.88 60.85 -13.02
C ASN A 520 -36.89 59.94 -12.29
N SER A 521 -37.44 58.92 -12.95
CA SER A 521 -38.33 57.96 -12.29
C SER A 521 -37.60 57.15 -11.19
N PHE A 522 -36.36 56.71 -11.45
CA PHE A 522 -35.54 56.03 -10.44
C PHE A 522 -35.17 56.94 -9.27
N LEU A 523 -34.79 58.19 -9.54
CA LEU A 523 -34.53 59.17 -8.48
C LEU A 523 -35.75 59.39 -7.60
N ASN A 524 -36.94 59.47 -8.20
CA ASN A 524 -38.19 59.59 -7.46
C ASN A 524 -38.49 58.33 -6.63
N GLU A 525 -38.23 57.13 -7.16
CA GLU A 525 -38.41 55.87 -6.41
C GLU A 525 -37.44 55.77 -5.23
N ILE A 526 -36.17 56.14 -5.43
CA ILE A 526 -35.17 56.21 -4.36
C ILE A 526 -35.59 57.24 -3.31
N SER A 527 -36.04 58.42 -3.72
CA SER A 527 -36.53 59.47 -2.81
C SER A 527 -37.71 58.99 -1.97
N ASN A 528 -38.64 58.24 -2.59
CA ASN A 528 -39.78 57.64 -1.89
C ASN A 528 -39.32 56.56 -0.88
N LYS A 529 -38.36 55.71 -1.25
CA LYS A 529 -37.78 54.70 -0.35
C LYS A 529 -37.02 55.35 0.81
N ILE A 530 -36.23 56.40 0.56
CA ILE A 530 -35.55 57.16 1.60
C ILE A 530 -36.57 57.79 2.56
N SER A 531 -37.66 58.35 2.02
CA SER A 531 -38.74 58.91 2.84
C SER A 531 -39.43 57.85 3.68
N TYR A 532 -39.65 56.65 3.14
CA TYR A 532 -40.17 55.50 3.88
C TYR A 532 -39.20 55.05 4.99
N CYS A 533 -37.92 54.86 4.68
CA CYS A 533 -36.89 54.51 5.67
C CYS A 533 -36.77 55.57 6.75
N LYS A 534 -36.87 56.86 6.39
CA LYS A 534 -36.90 57.96 7.36
C LYS A 534 -38.12 57.86 8.27
N GLY A 535 -39.30 57.55 7.73
CA GLY A 535 -40.50 57.29 8.54
C GLY A 535 -40.35 56.10 9.49
N VAL A 536 -39.67 55.04 9.06
CA VAL A 536 -39.35 53.88 9.93
C VAL A 536 -38.34 54.26 11.01
N ILE A 537 -37.31 55.03 10.68
CA ILE A 537 -36.33 55.53 11.66
C ILE A 537 -37.01 56.47 12.67
N ASP A 538 -37.90 57.36 12.22
CA ASP A 538 -38.65 58.25 13.09
C ASP A 538 -39.60 57.45 14.00
N TYR A 539 -40.23 56.37 13.49
CA TYR A 539 -41.03 55.44 14.28
C TYR A 539 -40.18 54.71 15.33
N LEU A 540 -39.04 54.13 14.93
CA LEU A 540 -38.12 53.42 15.81
C LEU A 540 -37.52 54.36 16.86
N ASN A 541 -37.15 55.59 16.50
CA ASN A 541 -36.70 56.59 17.45
C ASN A 541 -37.81 56.90 18.46
N LYS A 542 -39.08 56.98 18.03
CA LYS A 542 -40.21 57.19 18.93
C LYS A 542 -40.42 56.03 19.91
N GLU A 543 -40.21 54.79 19.50
CA GLU A 543 -40.22 53.62 20.40
C GLU A 543 -38.97 53.55 21.31
N ILE A 544 -37.80 53.92 20.80
CA ILE A 544 -36.53 53.94 21.57
C ILE A 544 -36.56 55.03 22.66
N TYR A 545 -37.25 56.15 22.44
CA TYR A 545 -37.48 57.14 23.52
C TYR A 545 -38.53 56.70 24.56
N ALA A 546 -39.32 55.65 24.30
CA ALA A 546 -40.26 55.08 25.26
C ALA A 546 -39.64 53.98 26.15
N LEU A 547 -38.44 53.47 25.80
CA LEU A 547 -37.67 52.53 26.61
C LEU A 547 -36.24 53.04 26.82
N SER A 548 -36.01 53.74 27.93
CA SER A 548 -34.66 53.95 28.46
C SER A 548 -34.29 52.83 29.45
N PRO A 549 -33.01 52.63 29.81
CA PRO A 549 -31.79 52.81 29.03
C PRO A 549 -30.85 51.60 29.19
N LEU A 550 -30.31 50.99 28.12
CA LEU A 550 -29.10 50.16 28.26
C LEU A 550 -28.27 50.09 26.96
N THR A 551 -27.12 50.76 27.03
CA THR A 551 -25.80 50.35 26.53
C THR A 551 -25.59 50.21 25.01
N ILE A 552 -24.98 51.27 24.50
CA ILE A 552 -24.00 51.40 23.40
C ILE A 552 -23.24 50.10 23.08
N PHE A 553 -23.23 49.71 21.80
CA PHE A 553 -22.05 49.10 21.17
C PHE A 553 -21.79 49.72 19.80
N VAL A 554 -20.67 50.43 19.74
CA VAL A 554 -20.01 50.96 18.55
C VAL A 554 -19.35 49.79 17.82
N ILE A 555 -19.59 49.65 16.51
CA ILE A 555 -18.67 48.93 15.62
C ILE A 555 -18.16 49.91 14.57
N ASN A 556 -16.90 50.25 14.80
CA ASN A 556 -15.96 50.97 13.96
C ASN A 556 -15.61 50.12 12.73
N ILE A 557 -15.72 50.68 11.52
CA ILE A 557 -15.00 50.19 10.34
C ILE A 557 -14.27 51.37 9.72
N ASN A 558 -12.95 51.36 9.92
CA ASN A 558 -11.98 52.33 9.46
C ASN A 558 -11.98 52.50 7.93
N SER A 559 -11.75 53.75 7.55
CA SER A 559 -11.34 54.22 6.24
C SER A 559 -9.81 54.19 6.18
N ASP A 560 -9.24 53.47 5.22
CA ASP A 560 -7.92 53.80 4.66
C ASP A 560 -8.00 53.65 3.13
N ARG A 561 -7.93 54.78 2.42
CA ARG A 561 -7.71 54.85 0.98
C ARG A 561 -6.34 55.46 0.73
N ASP A 562 -5.47 54.62 0.20
CA ASP A 562 -4.19 55.01 -0.37
C ASP A 562 -4.35 55.89 -1.60
N LYS A 563 -3.38 56.80 -1.72
CA LYS A 563 -3.05 57.63 -2.87
C LYS A 563 -2.44 56.79 -3.99
N ASN A 564 -2.60 57.22 -5.24
CA ASN A 564 -1.64 57.20 -6.38
C ASN A 564 -2.47 57.28 -7.68
N GLU A 565 -2.51 58.43 -8.35
CA GLU A 565 -1.55 58.99 -9.32
C GLU A 565 -2.03 58.79 -10.76
N GLU A 566 -2.12 59.93 -11.45
CA GLU A 566 -2.53 60.13 -12.83
C GLU A 566 -1.48 59.61 -13.83
N LYS A 567 -1.96 59.03 -14.93
CA LYS A 567 -1.41 59.21 -16.27
C LYS A 567 -2.51 59.13 -17.31
#